data_AF-A0A2W5KHU1-F1
#
_entry.id   AF-A0A2W5KHU1-F1
#
_cell.length_a   1.000
_cell.length_b   1.000
_cell.length_c   1.000
_cell.angle_alpha   90.00
_cell.angle_beta   90.00
_cell.angle_gamma   90.00
#
_symmetry.space_group_name_H-M   'P 1'
#
loop_
_entity.id
_entity.type
_entity.pdbx_description
1 polymer ?
#
loop_
_entity_poly.entity_id
_entity_poly.type
_entity_poly.pdbx_seq_one_letter_code
_entity_poly.pdbx_strand_id
1 'polypeptide(L)'
;MILNGVEIRDSFAEAFPMVGTRLIITADTPKWAMIAAKTMTGFATSVIGCGCEAGVEREVPAEETPDGRPGVAVLIFAMDIKGLKSIVPNRIGQCVLTSPTSACYAGLEGGEAISIGKALKYFGDGWQIAKNVNGKRIWRIPVMEGEFVCDHETGSVSGVGGGNILILATSRGEALHAAEAAAEAMSKVPGNILPFPGGIVRSGSKVGSKYAGMFASTNNGYCPTLRAQGPTALPPEVASVMEIVIDGVSEKAVSDCTRAGIEAVVALGRAKGVVAIDAGNYGGNLGPFHFKLREIMK
;
A
#
# COMPACT_ATOMS: atom_id res chain seq x y z
N MET A 1 16.87 -6.30 21.05
CA MET A 1 17.48 -7.40 20.28
C MET A 1 18.44 -6.78 19.30
N ILE A 2 19.58 -7.40 19.03
CA ILE A 2 20.55 -6.89 18.05
C ILE A 2 20.76 -7.99 17.01
N LEU A 3 20.58 -7.66 15.74
CA LEU A 3 20.77 -8.58 14.61
C LEU A 3 21.76 -7.93 13.63
N ASN A 4 22.85 -8.62 13.31
CA ASN A 4 23.93 -8.11 12.45
C ASN A 4 24.42 -6.68 12.82
N GLY A 5 24.49 -6.41 14.13
CA GLY A 5 24.87 -5.12 14.69
C GLY A 5 23.80 -4.02 14.61
N VAL A 6 22.64 -4.28 14.02
CA VAL A 6 21.49 -3.36 13.97
C VAL A 6 20.59 -3.62 15.18
N GLU A 7 20.25 -2.57 15.92
CA GLU A 7 19.31 -2.67 17.05
C GLU A 7 17.87 -2.81 16.54
N ILE A 8 17.18 -3.88 16.95
CA ILE A 8 15.72 -3.96 16.85
C ILE A 8 15.14 -3.53 18.20
N ARG A 9 14.52 -2.35 18.23
CA ARG A 9 13.97 -1.74 19.45
C ARG A 9 12.78 -2.53 19.99
N ASP A 10 12.57 -2.43 21.31
CA ASP A 10 11.43 -3.07 21.97
C ASP A 10 10.18 -2.20 21.81
N SER A 11 9.64 -2.21 20.61
CA SER A 11 8.55 -1.34 20.20
C SER A 11 7.59 -2.12 19.30
N PHE A 12 6.49 -1.47 18.96
CA PHE A 12 5.48 -2.01 18.08
C PHE A 12 4.94 -0.95 17.13
N ALA A 13 4.50 -1.38 15.95
CA ALA A 13 3.68 -0.55 15.08
C ALA A 13 2.22 -0.68 15.49
N GLU A 14 1.54 0.46 15.62
CA GLU A 14 0.11 0.53 15.92
C GLU A 14 -0.67 0.82 14.64
N ALA A 15 -1.52 -0.12 14.25
CA ALA A 15 -2.22 -0.11 12.97
C ALA A 15 -3.74 -0.18 13.16
N PHE A 16 -4.47 0.10 12.08
CA PHE A 16 -5.90 0.39 12.11
C PHE A 16 -6.69 -0.56 11.21
N PRO A 17 -7.94 -0.87 11.58
CA PRO A 17 -8.84 -1.58 10.69
C PRO A 17 -9.14 -0.73 9.45
N MET A 18 -9.06 -1.38 8.30
CA MET A 18 -9.43 -0.80 7.01
C MET A 18 -10.30 -1.77 6.23
N VAL A 19 -10.90 -1.30 5.14
CA VAL A 19 -11.56 -2.16 4.17
C VAL A 19 -10.77 -2.09 2.87
N GLY A 20 -10.41 -3.25 2.34
CA GLY A 20 -9.61 -3.40 1.12
C GLY A 20 -10.37 -4.07 -0.01
N THR A 21 -9.89 -3.86 -1.24
CA THR A 21 -10.21 -4.70 -2.39
C THR A 21 -8.96 -4.97 -3.24
N ARG A 22 -9.02 -6.01 -4.06
CA ARG A 22 -8.03 -6.31 -5.09
C ARG A 22 -8.67 -6.27 -6.46
N LEU A 23 -7.92 -5.75 -7.41
CA LEU A 23 -8.25 -5.79 -8.84
C LEU A 23 -7.08 -6.40 -9.60
N ILE A 24 -7.39 -7.07 -10.69
CA ILE A 24 -6.40 -7.54 -11.67
C ILE A 24 -6.61 -6.72 -12.93
N ILE A 25 -5.59 -5.94 -13.30
CA ILE A 25 -5.58 -5.12 -14.51
C ILE A 25 -4.71 -5.83 -15.53
N THR A 26 -5.27 -6.20 -16.68
CA THR A 26 -4.51 -6.82 -17.78
C THR A 26 -4.36 -5.85 -18.93
N ALA A 27 -3.38 -6.09 -19.79
CA ALA A 27 -3.15 -5.34 -21.02
C ALA A 27 -2.40 -6.22 -22.02
N ASP A 28 -2.21 -5.75 -23.26
CA ASP A 28 -1.51 -6.53 -24.29
C ASP A 28 -0.02 -6.75 -23.97
N THR A 29 0.57 -5.88 -23.14
CA THR A 29 1.96 -6.01 -22.69
C THR A 29 2.08 -5.72 -21.20
N PRO A 30 3.09 -6.30 -20.49
CA PRO A 30 3.34 -5.99 -19.09
C PRO A 30 3.55 -4.49 -18.84
N LYS A 31 4.19 -3.81 -19.81
CA LYS A 31 4.40 -2.36 -19.77
C LYS A 31 3.07 -1.61 -19.65
N TRP A 32 2.08 -1.92 -20.49
CA TRP A 32 0.79 -1.21 -20.48
C TRP A 32 -0.05 -1.55 -19.25
N ALA A 33 -0.01 -2.80 -18.76
CA ALA A 33 -0.68 -3.18 -17.53
C ALA A 33 -0.11 -2.40 -16.33
N MET A 34 1.22 -2.27 -16.26
CA MET A 34 1.91 -1.50 -15.23
C MET A 34 1.62 0.01 -15.32
N ILE A 35 1.51 0.58 -16.53
CA ILE A 35 1.11 1.98 -16.71
C ILE A 35 -0.29 2.20 -16.15
N ALA A 36 -1.26 1.36 -16.51
CA ALA A 36 -2.63 1.47 -16.01
C ALA A 36 -2.69 1.35 -14.49
N ALA A 37 -1.99 0.36 -13.92
CA ALA A 37 -1.90 0.16 -12.48
C ALA A 37 -1.29 1.37 -11.76
N LYS A 38 -0.14 1.88 -12.21
CA LYS A 38 0.52 3.05 -11.61
C LYS A 38 -0.33 4.31 -11.68
N THR A 39 -1.02 4.55 -12.80
CA THR A 39 -1.95 5.67 -12.94
C THR A 39 -3.10 5.53 -11.95
N MET A 40 -3.67 4.33 -11.80
CA MET A 40 -4.77 4.05 -10.88
C MET A 40 -4.38 4.22 -9.41
N THR A 41 -3.17 3.80 -9.04
CA THR A 41 -2.65 3.87 -7.66
C THR A 41 -1.94 5.19 -7.36
N GLY A 42 -1.89 6.12 -8.31
CA GLY A 42 -1.37 7.48 -8.10
C GLY A 42 -2.28 8.31 -7.19
N PHE A 43 -1.71 9.28 -6.49
CA PHE A 43 -2.42 10.14 -5.52
C PHE A 43 -3.29 9.32 -4.55
N ALA A 44 -2.68 8.34 -3.90
CA ALA A 44 -3.32 7.39 -2.98
C ALA A 44 -2.37 6.99 -1.84
N THR A 45 -1.66 7.96 -1.25
CA THR A 45 -0.62 7.68 -0.26
C THR A 45 -1.12 7.60 1.16
N SER A 46 -2.22 8.30 1.47
CA SER A 46 -2.84 8.28 2.80
C SER A 46 -4.33 8.57 2.70
N VAL A 47 -5.15 7.80 3.42
CA VAL A 47 -6.60 8.01 3.50
C VAL A 47 -6.99 9.39 4.04
N ILE A 48 -6.12 10.02 4.83
CA ILE A 48 -6.37 11.33 5.46
C ILE A 48 -6.54 12.43 4.40
N GLY A 49 -5.74 12.39 3.34
CA GLY A 49 -5.69 13.45 2.32
C GLY A 49 -6.00 13.01 0.90
N CYS A 50 -5.83 11.72 0.58
CA CYS A 50 -6.04 11.17 -0.76
C CYS A 50 -7.36 10.41 -0.91
N GLY A 51 -8.08 10.17 0.18
CA GLY A 51 -9.36 9.44 0.21
C GLY A 51 -9.23 7.91 0.15
N CYS A 52 -8.08 7.37 -0.27
CA CYS A 52 -7.74 5.96 -0.18
C CYS A 52 -6.22 5.77 -0.09
N GLU A 53 -5.81 4.55 0.25
CA GLU A 53 -4.44 4.06 0.13
C GLU A 53 -4.40 2.99 -0.96
N ALA A 54 -3.49 3.09 -1.93
CA ALA A 54 -3.46 2.16 -3.04
C ALA A 54 -2.03 1.91 -3.55
N GLY A 55 -1.80 0.71 -4.06
CA GLY A 55 -0.50 0.31 -4.56
C GLY A 55 -0.55 -0.92 -5.45
N VAL A 56 0.54 -1.14 -6.16
CA VAL A 56 0.79 -2.40 -6.87
C VAL A 56 1.15 -3.45 -5.84
N GLU A 57 0.41 -4.56 -5.84
CA GLU A 57 0.74 -5.73 -5.02
C GLU A 57 1.78 -6.58 -5.74
N ARG A 58 1.51 -6.97 -6.99
CA ARG A 58 2.42 -7.79 -7.80
C ARG A 58 2.08 -7.75 -9.28
N GLU A 59 3.05 -8.11 -10.10
CA GLU A 59 2.79 -8.55 -11.47
C GLU A 59 2.10 -9.92 -11.46
N VAL A 60 1.20 -10.14 -12.41
CA VAL A 60 0.42 -11.37 -12.56
C VAL A 60 0.74 -11.96 -13.95
N PRO A 61 1.27 -13.19 -14.01
CA PRO A 61 1.60 -13.80 -15.29
C PRO A 61 0.32 -14.18 -16.05
N ALA A 62 0.43 -14.29 -17.37
CA ALA A 62 -0.72 -14.44 -18.27
C ALA A 62 -1.57 -15.69 -17.98
N GLU A 63 -0.94 -16.77 -17.53
CA GLU A 63 -1.57 -18.03 -17.14
C GLU A 63 -2.46 -17.92 -15.89
N GLU A 64 -2.28 -16.88 -15.07
CA GLU A 64 -3.08 -16.62 -13.88
C GLU A 64 -4.22 -15.61 -14.12
N THR A 65 -4.27 -14.97 -15.30
CA THR A 65 -5.27 -13.94 -15.58
C THR A 65 -6.51 -14.50 -16.30
N PRO A 66 -7.69 -13.88 -16.11
CA PRO A 66 -8.93 -14.38 -16.72
C PRO A 66 -8.97 -14.35 -18.24
N ASP A 67 -8.15 -13.52 -18.89
CA ASP A 67 -8.12 -13.33 -20.34
C ASP A 67 -6.83 -13.84 -21.01
N GLY A 68 -5.93 -14.47 -20.25
CA GLY A 68 -4.68 -15.03 -20.79
C GLY A 68 -3.67 -13.97 -21.20
N ARG A 69 -3.78 -12.73 -20.70
CA ARG A 69 -2.86 -11.62 -20.98
C ARG A 69 -2.05 -11.24 -19.73
N PRO A 70 -0.85 -10.66 -19.87
CA PRO A 70 -0.08 -10.21 -18.71
C PRO A 70 -0.87 -9.16 -17.90
N GLY A 71 -0.76 -9.23 -16.58
CA GLY A 71 -1.50 -8.35 -15.69
C GLY A 71 -0.72 -7.83 -14.49
N VAL A 72 -1.39 -6.98 -13.72
CA VAL A 72 -0.91 -6.41 -12.46
C VAL A 72 -2.05 -6.46 -11.45
N ALA A 73 -1.78 -7.04 -10.29
CA ALA A 73 -2.67 -6.98 -9.14
C ALA A 73 -2.42 -5.67 -8.38
N VAL A 74 -3.49 -4.94 -8.10
CA VAL A 74 -3.47 -3.73 -7.27
C VAL A 74 -4.36 -3.93 -6.06
N LEU A 75 -3.94 -3.37 -4.93
CA LEU A 75 -4.75 -3.28 -3.72
C LEU A 75 -5.14 -1.83 -3.47
N ILE A 76 -6.36 -1.65 -3.00
CA ILE A 76 -6.93 -0.34 -2.64
C ILE A 76 -7.61 -0.50 -1.29
N PHE A 77 -7.23 0.32 -0.33
CA PHE A 77 -7.77 0.37 1.02
C PHE A 77 -8.43 1.73 1.27
N ALA A 78 -9.50 1.72 2.05
CA ALA A 78 -10.15 2.92 2.56
C ALA A 78 -10.56 2.69 4.02
N MET A 79 -10.89 3.79 4.72
CA MET A 79 -11.35 3.75 6.11
C MET A 79 -12.57 2.87 6.32
N ASP A 80 -13.49 2.85 5.34
CA ASP A 80 -14.72 2.07 5.39
C ASP A 80 -15.16 1.62 4.00
N ILE A 81 -16.15 0.73 3.95
CA ILE A 81 -16.70 0.19 2.71
C ILE A 81 -17.38 1.27 1.84
N LYS A 82 -17.92 2.34 2.43
CA LYS A 82 -18.58 3.42 1.70
C LYS A 82 -17.55 4.23 0.92
N GLY A 83 -16.44 4.59 1.56
CA GLY A 83 -15.30 5.24 0.94
C GLY A 83 -14.72 4.38 -0.18
N LEU A 84 -14.56 3.07 0.07
CA LEU A 84 -14.05 2.14 -0.92
C LEU A 84 -14.97 2.02 -2.15
N LYS A 85 -16.29 1.86 -1.94
CA LYS A 85 -17.30 1.83 -3.02
C LYS A 85 -17.38 3.13 -3.81
N SER A 86 -17.01 4.26 -3.20
CA SER A 86 -16.96 5.56 -3.87
C SER A 86 -15.70 5.71 -4.74
N ILE A 87 -14.52 5.33 -4.22
CA ILE A 87 -13.25 5.63 -4.87
C ILE A 87 -12.89 4.64 -5.98
N VAL A 88 -13.21 3.35 -5.81
CA VAL A 88 -12.79 2.28 -6.74
C VAL A 88 -13.36 2.49 -8.15
N PRO A 89 -14.68 2.69 -8.35
CA PRO A 89 -15.21 2.92 -9.70
C PRO A 89 -14.61 4.15 -10.38
N ASN A 90 -14.39 5.23 -9.64
CA ASN A 90 -13.80 6.46 -10.17
C ASN A 90 -12.38 6.23 -10.68
N ARG A 91 -11.56 5.53 -9.90
CA ARG A 91 -10.19 5.18 -10.30
C ARG A 91 -10.17 4.24 -11.52
N ILE A 92 -11.04 3.24 -11.57
CA ILE A 92 -11.11 2.35 -12.75
C ILE A 92 -11.55 3.17 -13.97
N GLY A 93 -12.59 3.99 -13.86
CA GLY A 93 -13.14 4.76 -14.97
C GLY A 93 -12.21 5.84 -15.52
N GLN A 94 -11.39 6.46 -14.69
CA GLN A 94 -10.51 7.57 -15.10
C GLN A 94 -9.06 7.15 -15.35
N CYS A 95 -8.65 5.96 -14.89
CA CYS A 95 -7.27 5.50 -15.02
C CYS A 95 -7.14 4.20 -15.80
N VAL A 96 -8.07 3.25 -15.63
CA VAL A 96 -7.99 1.94 -16.29
C VAL A 96 -8.77 1.96 -17.60
N LEU A 97 -10.07 2.29 -17.59
CA LEU A 97 -10.90 2.38 -18.81
C LEU A 97 -10.27 3.26 -19.90
N THR A 98 -9.54 4.30 -19.50
CA THR A 98 -8.84 5.24 -20.39
C THR A 98 -7.44 4.78 -20.82
N SER A 99 -6.90 3.72 -20.19
CA SER A 99 -5.59 3.17 -20.52
C SER A 99 -5.67 2.22 -21.73
N PRO A 100 -4.77 2.36 -22.72
CA PRO A 100 -4.75 1.52 -23.91
C PRO A 100 -4.68 0.03 -23.59
N THR A 101 -5.43 -0.78 -24.35
CA THR A 101 -5.50 -2.24 -24.31
C THR A 101 -5.98 -2.83 -22.98
N SER A 102 -6.38 -2.01 -22.01
CA SER A 102 -6.59 -2.49 -20.66
C SER A 102 -7.91 -3.26 -20.48
N ALA A 103 -7.92 -4.18 -19.53
CA ALA A 103 -9.14 -4.79 -18.98
C ALA A 103 -9.04 -4.86 -17.44
N CYS A 104 -10.19 -4.95 -16.76
CA CYS A 104 -10.24 -4.92 -15.29
C CYS A 104 -11.09 -6.05 -14.71
N TYR A 105 -10.47 -6.91 -13.93
CA TYR A 105 -11.10 -8.09 -13.33
C TYR A 105 -11.09 -8.03 -11.81
N ALA A 106 -12.01 -8.77 -11.20
CA ALA A 106 -12.07 -8.96 -9.77
C ALA A 106 -10.85 -9.75 -9.27
N GLY A 107 -10.14 -9.19 -8.28
CA GLY A 107 -9.02 -9.87 -7.62
C GLY A 107 -9.40 -10.50 -6.27
N LEU A 108 -10.62 -10.28 -5.78
CA LEU A 108 -11.16 -10.87 -4.56
C LEU A 108 -12.57 -11.39 -4.77
N GLU A 109 -12.91 -12.43 -4.01
CA GLU A 109 -14.25 -12.96 -3.86
C GLU A 109 -14.69 -12.83 -2.39
N GLY A 110 -16.00 -12.75 -2.16
CA GLY A 110 -16.57 -12.57 -0.83
C GLY A 110 -16.60 -11.13 -0.33
N GLY A 111 -17.01 -10.95 0.92
CA GLY A 111 -17.23 -9.64 1.51
C GLY A 111 -18.36 -8.85 0.84
N GLU A 112 -18.32 -7.53 1.00
CA GLU A 112 -19.27 -6.64 0.34
C GLU A 112 -18.84 -6.35 -1.10
N ALA A 113 -19.77 -6.48 -2.05
CA ALA A 113 -19.50 -6.23 -3.46
C ALA A 113 -19.17 -4.75 -3.74
N ILE A 114 -18.11 -4.53 -4.51
CA ILE A 114 -17.68 -3.22 -5.02
C ILE A 114 -17.85 -3.21 -6.53
N SER A 115 -18.59 -2.21 -7.02
CA SER A 115 -18.89 -2.08 -8.45
C SER A 115 -17.62 -1.89 -9.29
N ILE A 116 -17.50 -2.66 -10.38
CA ILE A 116 -16.56 -2.40 -11.47
C ILE A 116 -17.41 -1.98 -12.69
N GLY A 117 -17.69 -2.91 -13.60
CA GLY A 117 -18.50 -2.67 -14.78
C GLY A 117 -19.95 -2.34 -14.44
N LYS A 118 -20.47 -2.75 -13.27
CA LYS A 118 -21.79 -2.32 -12.79
C LYS A 118 -21.97 -0.80 -12.79
N ALA A 119 -20.91 -0.07 -12.44
CA ALA A 119 -20.88 1.39 -12.45
C ALA A 119 -20.43 1.94 -13.82
N LEU A 120 -19.42 1.33 -14.45
CA LEU A 120 -18.81 1.87 -15.66
C LEU A 120 -19.60 1.61 -16.95
N LYS A 121 -20.47 0.60 -16.98
CA LYS A 121 -21.24 0.20 -18.16
C LYS A 121 -22.01 1.33 -18.82
N TYR A 122 -22.41 2.34 -18.06
CA TYR A 122 -23.19 3.47 -18.57
C TYR A 122 -22.37 4.37 -19.51
N PHE A 123 -21.04 4.32 -19.45
CA PHE A 123 -20.18 4.99 -20.42
C PHE A 123 -20.41 4.49 -21.85
N GLY A 124 -20.86 3.25 -22.01
CA GLY A 124 -21.21 2.69 -23.32
C GLY A 124 -22.50 3.25 -23.93
N ASP A 125 -23.21 4.15 -23.24
CA ASP A 125 -24.39 4.87 -23.75
C ASP A 125 -25.46 3.98 -24.41
N GLY A 126 -25.71 2.81 -23.81
CA GLY A 126 -26.70 1.83 -24.29
C GLY A 126 -26.13 0.77 -25.24
N TRP A 127 -24.88 0.90 -25.69
CA TRP A 127 -24.21 -0.03 -26.60
C TRP A 127 -23.40 -1.12 -25.91
N GLN A 128 -23.24 -1.04 -24.58
CA GLN A 128 -22.56 -2.05 -23.79
C GLN A 128 -23.27 -3.41 -23.84
N ILE A 129 -22.49 -4.49 -23.86
CA ILE A 129 -23.00 -5.86 -23.86
C ILE A 129 -22.64 -6.56 -22.55
N ALA A 130 -23.63 -7.18 -21.92
CA ALA A 130 -23.39 -8.11 -20.81
C ALA A 130 -23.13 -9.51 -21.33
N LYS A 131 -22.15 -10.21 -20.76
CA LYS A 131 -21.90 -11.64 -20.96
C LYS A 131 -21.79 -12.36 -19.62
N ASN A 132 -22.08 -13.65 -19.63
CA ASN A 132 -21.80 -14.53 -18.50
C ASN A 132 -20.70 -15.50 -18.96
N VAL A 133 -19.57 -15.48 -18.28
CA VAL A 133 -18.41 -16.33 -18.55
C VAL A 133 -18.10 -17.07 -17.25
N ASN A 134 -18.21 -18.40 -17.26
CA ASN A 134 -17.94 -19.24 -16.08
C ASN A 134 -18.72 -18.82 -14.82
N GLY A 135 -19.98 -18.41 -14.98
CA GLY A 135 -20.83 -17.95 -13.87
C GLY A 135 -20.58 -16.51 -13.44
N LYS A 136 -19.56 -15.84 -13.98
CA LYS A 136 -19.23 -14.44 -13.70
C LYS A 136 -19.79 -13.54 -14.77
N ARG A 137 -20.47 -12.47 -14.35
CA ARG A 137 -20.96 -11.45 -15.29
C ARG A 137 -19.83 -10.50 -15.64
N ILE A 138 -19.61 -10.31 -16.94
CA ILE A 138 -18.68 -9.33 -17.49
C ILE A 138 -19.44 -8.32 -18.36
N TRP A 139 -18.83 -7.15 -18.55
CA TRP A 139 -19.27 -6.12 -19.47
C TRP A 139 -18.24 -5.91 -20.57
N ARG A 140 -18.72 -5.71 -21.79
CA ARG A 140 -17.96 -5.23 -22.94
C ARG A 140 -18.48 -3.85 -23.28
N ILE A 141 -17.68 -2.82 -23.04
CA ILE A 141 -18.05 -1.42 -23.21
C ILE A 141 -17.35 -0.91 -24.48
N PRO A 142 -18.08 -0.49 -25.52
CA PRO A 142 -17.45 0.01 -26.73
C PRO A 142 -16.71 1.34 -26.46
N VAL A 143 -15.49 1.44 -26.95
CA VAL A 143 -14.59 2.60 -26.84
C VAL A 143 -13.85 2.82 -28.16
N MET A 144 -13.11 3.92 -28.33
CA MET A 144 -12.42 4.23 -29.59
C MET A 144 -11.45 3.14 -30.05
N GLU A 145 -10.75 2.50 -29.11
CA GLU A 145 -9.78 1.44 -29.39
C GLU A 145 -10.46 0.10 -29.78
N GLY A 146 -11.72 -0.09 -29.39
CA GLY A 146 -12.42 -1.37 -29.48
C GLY A 146 -13.37 -1.55 -28.32
N GLU A 147 -13.01 -2.42 -27.37
CA GLU A 147 -13.85 -2.71 -26.20
C GLU A 147 -13.04 -2.68 -24.90
N PHE A 148 -13.56 -1.97 -23.90
CA PHE A 148 -13.10 -2.12 -22.53
C PHE A 148 -13.88 -3.27 -21.86
N VAL A 149 -13.15 -4.33 -21.52
CA VAL A 149 -13.71 -5.53 -20.86
C VAL A 149 -13.51 -5.43 -19.36
N CYS A 150 -14.57 -5.66 -18.59
CA CYS A 150 -14.46 -5.67 -17.14
C CYS A 150 -15.48 -6.57 -16.44
N ASP A 151 -15.11 -7.08 -15.27
CA ASP A 151 -16.04 -7.81 -14.41
C ASP A 151 -17.17 -6.90 -13.90
N HIS A 152 -18.29 -7.48 -13.50
CA HIS A 152 -19.41 -6.72 -12.94
C HIS A 152 -19.04 -5.99 -11.64
N GLU A 153 -18.36 -6.70 -10.75
CA GLU A 153 -18.00 -6.29 -9.39
C GLU A 153 -16.84 -7.15 -8.87
N THR A 154 -16.20 -6.69 -7.80
CA THR A 154 -15.17 -7.43 -7.03
C THR A 154 -15.58 -7.52 -5.57
N GLY A 155 -14.99 -8.46 -4.84
CA GLY A 155 -15.16 -8.60 -3.40
C GLY A 155 -14.41 -7.55 -2.58
N SER A 156 -14.66 -7.56 -1.27
CA SER A 156 -13.93 -6.76 -0.29
C SER A 156 -13.39 -7.63 0.83
N VAL A 157 -12.41 -7.10 1.56
CA VAL A 157 -11.79 -7.76 2.71
C VAL A 157 -11.63 -6.77 3.87
N SER A 158 -11.80 -7.25 5.10
CA SER A 158 -11.35 -6.51 6.29
C SER A 158 -9.83 -6.55 6.33
N GLY A 159 -9.20 -5.41 6.06
CA GLY A 159 -7.76 -5.26 6.02
C GLY A 159 -7.21 -4.55 7.25
N VAL A 160 -5.89 -4.40 7.25
CA VAL A 160 -5.13 -3.66 8.27
C VAL A 160 -4.27 -2.64 7.55
N GLY A 161 -4.33 -1.38 7.97
CA GLY A 161 -3.45 -0.34 7.43
C GLY A 161 -2.69 0.42 8.50
N GLY A 162 -1.56 0.99 8.10
CA GLY A 162 -0.68 1.71 9.01
C GLY A 162 0.32 0.84 9.79
N GLY A 163 0.48 -0.45 9.44
CA GLY A 163 1.64 -1.21 9.89
C GLY A 163 2.90 -0.48 9.44
N ASN A 164 3.96 -0.42 10.25
CA ASN A 164 5.11 0.40 9.86
C ASN A 164 6.42 -0.03 10.52
N ILE A 165 7.53 0.41 9.92
CA ILE A 165 8.86 0.41 10.54
C ILE A 165 9.55 1.75 10.30
N LEU A 166 10.40 2.15 11.24
CA LEU A 166 11.25 3.33 11.18
C LEU A 166 12.71 2.86 11.09
N ILE A 167 13.42 3.30 10.05
CA ILE A 167 14.84 2.99 9.81
C ILE A 167 15.65 4.21 10.22
N LEU A 168 16.43 4.07 11.30
CA LEU A 168 17.25 5.14 11.86
C LEU A 168 18.69 4.96 11.39
N ALA A 169 19.24 5.92 10.63
CA ALA A 169 20.57 5.80 10.04
C ALA A 169 21.46 7.03 10.24
N THR A 170 22.77 6.83 10.05
CA THR A 170 23.82 7.84 10.26
C THR A 170 23.88 8.93 9.20
N SER A 171 23.20 8.76 8.06
CA SER A 171 23.09 9.77 7.02
C SER A 171 21.81 9.60 6.20
N ARG A 172 21.43 10.64 5.46
CA ARG A 172 20.29 10.59 4.53
C ARG A 172 20.46 9.53 3.44
N GLY A 173 21.68 9.37 2.92
CA GLY A 173 21.97 8.40 1.86
C GLY A 173 21.82 6.95 2.36
N GLU A 174 22.34 6.68 3.56
CA GLU A 174 22.23 5.35 4.18
C GLU A 174 20.79 5.02 4.59
N ALA A 175 20.03 6.01 5.09
CA ALA A 175 18.62 5.83 5.41
C ALA A 175 17.80 5.47 4.15
N LEU A 176 18.02 6.19 3.05
CA LEU A 176 17.32 5.92 1.79
C LEU A 176 17.70 4.55 1.23
N HIS A 177 18.99 4.21 1.16
CA HIS A 177 19.45 2.93 0.65
C HIS A 177 18.88 1.75 1.45
N ALA A 178 18.83 1.84 2.77
CA ALA A 178 18.21 0.82 3.61
C ALA A 178 16.69 0.72 3.41
N ALA A 179 16.01 1.86 3.25
CA ALA A 179 14.57 1.89 2.98
C ALA A 179 14.23 1.34 1.59
N GLU A 180 15.05 1.60 0.56
CA GLU A 180 14.89 1.02 -0.78
C GLU A 180 15.07 -0.50 -0.75
N ALA A 181 16.08 -1.01 -0.05
CA ALA A 181 16.28 -2.46 0.11
C ALA A 181 15.10 -3.12 0.84
N ALA A 182 14.58 -2.48 1.89
CA ALA A 182 13.41 -2.94 2.60
C ALA A 182 12.15 -2.95 1.71
N ALA A 183 11.88 -1.84 1.01
CA ALA A 183 10.74 -1.71 0.12
C ALA A 183 10.78 -2.73 -1.03
N GLU A 184 11.97 -2.99 -1.58
CA GLU A 184 12.15 -4.02 -2.62
C GLU A 184 11.82 -5.42 -2.08
N ALA A 185 12.32 -5.78 -0.89
CA ALA A 185 12.01 -7.06 -0.27
C ALA A 185 10.52 -7.19 0.08
N MET A 186 9.94 -6.14 0.66
CA MET A 186 8.53 -6.07 1.05
C MET A 186 7.59 -6.16 -0.15
N SER A 187 7.95 -5.60 -1.30
CA SER A 187 7.16 -5.67 -2.55
C SER A 187 6.98 -7.10 -3.08
N LYS A 188 7.78 -8.06 -2.61
CA LYS A 188 7.69 -9.48 -2.97
C LYS A 188 6.72 -10.25 -2.06
N VAL A 189 6.22 -9.63 -0.99
CA VAL A 189 5.30 -10.26 -0.04
C VAL A 189 3.87 -10.07 -0.51
N PRO A 190 3.14 -11.15 -0.86
CA PRO A 190 1.77 -11.04 -1.35
C PRO A 190 0.81 -10.50 -0.29
N GLY A 191 -0.28 -9.90 -0.73
CA GLY A 191 -1.33 -9.41 0.14
C GLY A 191 -1.05 -8.07 0.81
N ASN A 192 -0.01 -7.34 0.41
CA ASN A 192 0.33 -6.04 0.96
C ASN A 192 0.65 -5.01 -0.12
N ILE A 193 0.62 -3.73 0.27
CA ILE A 193 1.17 -2.60 -0.48
C ILE A 193 1.94 -1.67 0.46
N LEU A 194 2.82 -0.88 -0.14
CA LEU A 194 3.48 0.25 0.50
C LEU A 194 2.98 1.54 -0.17
N PRO A 195 1.92 2.19 0.35
CA PRO A 195 1.13 3.17 -0.41
C PRO A 195 1.87 4.49 -0.68
N PHE A 196 2.96 4.75 0.04
CA PHE A 196 3.73 5.98 -0.10
C PHE A 196 4.67 5.98 -1.33
N PRO A 197 5.21 7.13 -1.76
CA PRO A 197 6.06 7.21 -2.95
C PRO A 197 7.29 6.29 -2.84
N GLY A 198 7.40 5.33 -3.75
CA GLY A 198 8.46 4.31 -3.70
C GLY A 198 8.37 3.36 -2.49
N GLY A 199 7.24 3.35 -1.78
CA GLY A 199 7.03 2.65 -0.53
C GLY A 199 7.65 3.32 0.70
N ILE A 200 8.14 4.57 0.58
CA ILE A 200 8.97 5.21 1.61
C ILE A 200 8.36 6.55 2.04
N VAL A 201 8.34 6.77 3.35
CA VAL A 201 7.87 7.98 4.03
C VAL A 201 9.05 8.72 4.62
N ARG A 202 9.28 9.95 4.16
CA ARG A 202 10.31 10.83 4.74
C ARG A 202 9.78 11.78 5.83
N SER A 203 8.47 11.98 5.87
CA SER A 203 7.86 13.08 6.64
C SER A 203 7.67 12.74 8.10
N GLY A 204 7.27 11.50 8.41
CA GLY A 204 6.90 11.03 9.75
C GLY A 204 5.76 11.85 10.37
N SER A 205 4.63 11.23 10.67
CA SER A 205 3.51 11.95 11.30
C SER A 205 3.28 11.54 12.75
N LYS A 206 2.72 12.44 13.53
CA LYS A 206 2.14 12.16 14.84
C LYS A 206 0.70 12.69 14.87
N VAL A 207 -0.12 12.05 15.71
CA VAL A 207 -1.50 12.52 15.95
C VAL A 207 -1.49 13.88 16.63
N GLY A 208 -2.41 14.74 16.19
CA GLY A 208 -2.63 16.09 16.69
C GLY A 208 -1.60 17.10 16.21
N SER A 209 -1.90 18.37 16.46
CA SER A 209 -1.08 19.52 16.07
C SER A 209 -1.23 20.65 17.09
N LYS A 210 -0.24 21.55 17.13
CA LYS A 210 -0.36 22.82 17.86
C LYS A 210 -1.29 23.81 17.13
N TYR A 211 -1.51 23.60 15.84
CA TYR A 211 -2.38 24.44 15.02
C TYR A 211 -3.79 23.86 14.99
N ALA A 212 -4.79 24.70 15.27
CA ALA A 212 -6.18 24.31 15.24
C ALA A 212 -6.60 23.76 13.86
N GLY A 213 -7.41 22.71 13.84
CA GLY A 213 -7.91 22.08 12.61
C GLY A 213 -6.95 21.09 11.94
N MET A 214 -5.71 20.96 12.42
CA MET A 214 -4.75 19.99 11.87
C MET A 214 -4.77 18.68 12.68
N PHE A 215 -5.21 17.60 12.04
CA PHE A 215 -5.32 16.27 12.66
C PHE A 215 -3.98 15.55 12.84
N ALA A 216 -2.98 15.88 12.02
CA ALA A 216 -1.64 15.32 12.07
C ALA A 216 -0.59 16.43 11.94
N SER A 217 0.58 16.21 12.53
CA SER A 217 1.75 17.08 12.40
C SER A 217 3.04 16.27 12.34
N THR A 218 4.18 16.93 12.14
CA THR A 218 5.48 16.24 12.09
C THR A 218 5.77 15.48 13.40
N ASN A 219 6.35 14.28 13.28
CA ASN A 219 6.80 13.52 14.42
C ASN A 219 8.13 14.07 14.96
N ASN A 220 8.04 15.14 15.75
CA ASN A 220 9.19 15.88 16.26
C ASN A 220 10.19 15.03 17.07
N GLY A 221 9.74 13.94 17.70
CA GLY A 221 10.63 13.02 18.42
C GLY A 221 11.64 12.31 17.51
N TYR A 222 11.30 12.15 16.23
CA TYR A 222 12.13 11.52 15.21
C TYR A 222 12.71 12.52 14.19
N CYS A 223 12.65 13.83 14.46
CA CYS A 223 13.25 14.86 13.60
C CYS A 223 14.70 15.16 14.03
N PRO A 224 15.74 14.80 13.24
CA PRO A 224 17.13 15.07 13.61
C PRO A 224 17.44 16.56 13.81
N THR A 225 16.76 17.43 13.06
CA THR A 225 16.91 18.89 13.12
C THR A 225 16.34 19.53 14.40
N LEU A 226 15.48 18.81 15.13
CA LEU A 226 14.83 19.30 16.35
C LEU A 226 15.49 18.76 17.63
N ARG A 227 16.61 18.03 17.51
CA ARG A 227 17.33 17.39 18.63
C ARG A 227 17.65 18.35 19.78
N ALA A 228 17.97 19.60 19.48
CA ALA A 228 18.29 20.62 20.49
C ALA A 228 17.05 21.39 21.02
N GLN A 229 15.88 21.17 20.43
CA GLN A 229 14.65 21.95 20.71
C GLN A 229 13.62 21.18 21.54
N GLY A 230 13.84 19.89 21.82
CA GLY A 230 12.92 19.09 22.62
C GLY A 230 13.36 17.63 22.76
N PRO A 231 12.51 16.79 23.39
CA PRO A 231 12.78 15.36 23.55
C PRO A 231 12.98 14.68 22.19
N THR A 232 13.95 13.77 22.13
CA THR A 232 14.26 13.00 20.92
C THR A 232 14.30 11.50 21.23
N ALA A 233 13.79 10.69 20.30
CA ALA A 233 13.92 9.24 20.31
C ALA A 233 15.19 8.77 19.56
N LEU A 234 16.00 9.71 19.04
CA LEU A 234 17.13 9.42 18.17
C LEU A 234 18.43 9.26 18.97
N PRO A 235 19.18 8.16 18.77
CA PRO A 235 20.57 8.03 19.22
C PRO A 235 21.43 9.18 18.65
N PRO A 236 22.52 9.59 19.33
CA PRO A 236 23.34 10.74 18.91
C PRO A 236 23.84 10.67 17.46
N GLU A 237 24.20 9.48 16.98
CA GLU A 237 24.75 9.26 15.65
C GLU A 237 23.70 9.28 14.52
N VAL A 238 22.40 9.22 14.84
CA VAL A 238 21.33 9.20 13.83
C VAL A 238 21.12 10.59 13.24
N ALA A 239 21.27 10.70 11.93
CA ALA A 239 21.11 11.95 11.18
C ALA A 239 19.93 11.92 10.19
N SER A 240 19.32 10.76 9.96
CA SER A 240 18.15 10.62 9.10
C SER A 240 17.29 9.43 9.50
N VAL A 241 15.98 9.57 9.31
CA VAL A 241 14.98 8.54 9.55
C VAL A 241 14.13 8.40 8.30
N MET A 242 13.88 7.17 7.87
CA MET A 242 12.88 6.84 6.86
C MET A 242 11.86 5.89 7.48
N GLU A 243 10.61 6.05 7.12
CA GLU A 243 9.51 5.20 7.55
C GLU A 243 9.01 4.40 6.34
N ILE A 244 8.56 3.18 6.57
CA ILE A 244 7.81 2.39 5.57
C ILE A 244 6.47 2.06 6.20
N VAL A 245 5.39 2.41 5.51
CA VAL A 245 4.01 2.11 5.90
C VAL A 245 3.49 0.95 5.04
N ILE A 246 2.76 0.05 5.67
CA ILE A 246 2.30 -1.23 5.14
C ILE A 246 0.79 -1.33 5.37
N ASP A 247 0.08 -1.54 4.27
CA ASP A 247 -1.33 -1.95 4.30
C ASP A 247 -1.44 -3.37 3.77
N GLY A 248 -2.24 -4.19 4.44
CA GLY A 248 -2.36 -5.62 4.15
C GLY A 248 -3.78 -6.13 4.23
N VAL A 249 -4.05 -7.18 3.47
CA VAL A 249 -5.36 -7.88 3.45
C VAL A 249 -5.62 -8.69 4.73
N SER A 250 -4.62 -8.81 5.62
CA SER A 250 -4.73 -9.46 6.92
C SER A 250 -3.60 -9.02 7.84
N GLU A 251 -3.74 -9.25 9.15
CA GLU A 251 -2.66 -9.07 10.12
C GLU A 251 -1.42 -9.89 9.77
N LYS A 252 -1.61 -11.14 9.29
CA LYS A 252 -0.51 -12.01 8.89
C LYS A 252 0.27 -11.40 7.72
N ALA A 253 -0.43 -10.86 6.73
CA ALA A 253 0.21 -10.21 5.59
C ALA A 253 1.10 -9.05 6.03
N VAL A 254 0.61 -8.18 6.92
CA VAL A 254 1.39 -7.05 7.46
C VAL A 254 2.58 -7.53 8.29
N SER A 255 2.39 -8.59 9.09
CA SER A 255 3.46 -9.19 9.90
C SER A 255 4.57 -9.81 9.04
N ASP A 256 4.20 -10.60 8.03
CA ASP A 256 5.15 -11.19 7.08
C ASP A 256 5.92 -10.10 6.30
N CYS A 257 5.23 -9.04 5.89
CA CYS A 257 5.82 -7.89 5.21
C CYS A 257 6.80 -7.14 6.13
N THR A 258 6.40 -6.90 7.39
CA THR A 258 7.25 -6.28 8.42
C THR A 258 8.54 -7.09 8.61
N ARG A 259 8.43 -8.42 8.75
CA ARG A 259 9.59 -9.32 8.86
C ARG A 259 10.52 -9.16 7.66
N ALA A 260 9.99 -9.23 6.43
CA ALA A 260 10.79 -9.15 5.21
C ALA A 260 11.60 -7.84 5.11
N GLY A 261 11.00 -6.69 5.44
CA GLY A 261 11.74 -5.42 5.42
C GLY A 261 12.79 -5.33 6.52
N ILE A 262 12.49 -5.82 7.73
CA ILE A 262 13.50 -5.87 8.81
C ILE A 262 14.67 -6.77 8.41
N GLU A 263 14.41 -7.96 7.88
CA GLU A 263 15.44 -8.90 7.42
C GLU A 263 16.32 -8.27 6.34
N ALA A 264 15.73 -7.56 5.36
CA ALA A 264 16.48 -6.87 4.32
C ALA A 264 17.40 -5.78 4.88
N VAL A 265 16.92 -4.96 5.83
CA VAL A 265 17.72 -3.93 6.48
C VAL A 265 18.84 -4.55 7.32
N VAL A 266 18.53 -5.60 8.08
CA VAL A 266 19.50 -6.36 8.90
C VAL A 266 20.58 -6.99 8.02
N ALA A 267 20.23 -7.50 6.83
CA ALA A 267 21.19 -8.09 5.90
C ALA A 267 22.26 -7.10 5.42
N LEU A 268 21.92 -5.80 5.29
CA LEU A 268 22.91 -4.75 4.98
C LEU A 268 23.93 -4.57 6.12
N GLY A 269 23.49 -4.75 7.37
CA GLY A 269 24.30 -4.67 8.57
C GLY A 269 24.66 -3.25 9.03
N ARG A 270 25.14 -3.15 10.27
CA ARG A 270 25.50 -1.87 10.92
C ARG A 270 26.50 -1.03 10.13
N ALA A 271 27.42 -1.68 9.42
CA ALA A 271 28.45 -1.03 8.60
C ALA A 271 27.89 -0.22 7.42
N LYS A 272 26.62 -0.41 7.06
CA LYS A 272 25.90 0.40 6.06
C LYS A 272 25.10 1.55 6.66
N GLY A 273 25.42 1.93 7.91
CA GLY A 273 24.93 3.15 8.55
C GLY A 273 23.61 3.02 9.29
N VAL A 274 22.90 1.88 9.20
CA VAL A 274 21.67 1.66 9.96
C VAL A 274 22.01 1.42 11.44
N VAL A 275 21.49 2.27 12.31
CA VAL A 275 21.71 2.23 13.76
C VAL A 275 20.69 1.34 14.42
N ALA A 276 19.41 1.58 14.12
CA ALA A 276 18.29 0.90 14.74
C ALA A 276 17.09 0.83 13.80
N ILE A 277 16.23 -0.15 14.06
CA ILE A 277 14.87 -0.21 13.54
C ILE A 277 13.90 -0.04 14.71
N ASP A 278 12.98 0.89 14.55
CA ASP A 278 11.88 1.19 15.48
C ASP A 278 10.53 1.06 14.77
N ALA A 279 9.44 1.36 15.48
CA ALA A 279 8.11 1.47 14.92
C ALA A 279 7.35 2.64 15.55
N GLY A 280 6.50 3.26 14.74
CA GLY A 280 5.56 4.30 15.14
C GLY A 280 4.31 3.70 15.80
N ASN A 281 4.00 4.20 16.99
CA ASN A 281 2.76 3.92 17.71
C ASN A 281 2.26 5.19 18.41
N TYR A 282 1.04 5.11 18.95
CA TYR A 282 0.29 6.19 19.57
C TYR A 282 -0.03 5.88 21.04
N GLY A 283 0.81 5.05 21.68
CA GLY A 283 0.63 4.63 23.06
C GLY A 283 -0.26 3.40 23.25
N GLY A 284 -0.67 2.71 22.18
CA GLY A 284 -1.39 1.44 22.22
C GLY A 284 -2.88 1.55 22.52
N ASN A 285 -3.47 2.74 22.33
CA ASN A 285 -4.86 3.04 22.70
C ASN A 285 -5.73 3.49 21.51
N LEU A 286 -5.15 3.66 20.32
CA LEU A 286 -5.85 4.15 19.13
C LEU A 286 -6.14 3.00 18.15
N GLY A 287 -5.11 2.26 17.76
CA GLY A 287 -5.20 1.14 16.83
C GLY A 287 -5.30 -0.18 17.59
N PRO A 288 -6.20 -1.12 17.19
CA PRO A 288 -6.33 -2.40 17.87
C PRO A 288 -5.20 -3.39 17.51
N PHE A 289 -4.45 -3.15 16.44
CA PHE A 289 -3.40 -4.04 15.95
C PHE A 289 -2.02 -3.57 16.41
N HIS A 290 -1.30 -4.43 17.13
CA HIS A 290 0.03 -4.13 17.67
C HIS A 290 1.08 -5.09 17.09
N PHE A 291 1.84 -4.62 16.10
CA PHE A 291 2.91 -5.38 15.45
C PHE A 291 4.23 -5.20 16.20
N LYS A 292 4.46 -6.02 17.22
CA LYS A 292 5.66 -5.96 18.06
C LYS A 292 6.88 -6.49 17.32
N LEU A 293 7.84 -5.62 17.04
CA LEU A 293 8.96 -5.93 16.14
C LEU A 293 9.80 -7.11 16.63
N ARG A 294 10.09 -7.18 17.93
CA ARG A 294 10.89 -8.28 18.50
C ARG A 294 10.15 -9.61 18.52
N GLU A 295 8.82 -9.61 18.58
CA GLU A 295 8.02 -10.84 18.49
C GLU A 295 7.95 -11.32 17.04
N ILE A 296 7.80 -10.38 16.09
CA ILE A 296 7.83 -10.65 14.65
C ILE A 296 9.19 -11.19 14.21
N MET A 297 10.28 -10.84 14.87
CA MET A 297 11.63 -11.25 14.48
C MET A 297 12.18 -12.47 15.25
N LYS A 298 11.39 -13.03 16.17
CA LYS A 298 11.69 -14.35 16.75
C LYS A 298 11.37 -15.46 15.75
#